data_AF-A0A2H1X3E4-F1
#
_entry.id   AF-A0A2H1X3E4-F1
#
_cell.length_a   1.000
_cell.length_b   1.000
_cell.length_c   1.000
_cell.angle_alpha   90.00
_cell.angle_beta   90.00
_cell.angle_gamma   90.00
#
_symmetry.space_group_name_H-M   'P 1'
#
loop_
_entity.id
_entity.type
_entity.pdbx_description
1 polymer ?
#
loop_
_entity_poly.entity_id
_entity_poly.type
_entity_poly.pdbx_seq_one_letter_code
_entity_poly.pdbx_strand_id
1 'polypeptide(L)'
;MPSESKPLLAAQTEKPNHYKCPYLHRTAGDTERRYHLRYYKTCMCVHDTDARGLCTKNGAHCAFAHGAPDLRPPVLDMRELQALDNPDSTDADAAAPNALDRERNLQNEDPKWQDTNYVLSSYKTEPCKRPPRLCRQGYACPQYHNSK
;
A
#
# COMPACT_ATOMS: atom_id res chain seq x y z
N MET A 1 52.81 3.94 39.61
CA MET A 1 51.59 3.44 38.96
C MET A 1 50.61 4.60 38.83
N PRO A 2 50.38 5.10 37.62
CA PRO A 2 49.01 5.21 37.12
C PRO A 2 48.95 4.56 35.72
N SER A 3 48.38 3.36 35.62
CA SER A 3 47.00 3.11 35.19
C SER A 3 46.73 3.61 33.76
N GLU A 4 46.78 2.63 32.86
CA GLU A 4 46.44 2.73 31.45
C GLU A 4 44.97 3.15 31.26
N SER A 5 44.71 3.90 30.20
CA SER A 5 43.37 3.96 29.59
C SER A 5 43.53 4.20 28.09
N LYS A 6 43.84 3.15 27.35
CA LYS A 6 43.68 3.16 25.89
C LYS A 6 42.19 3.25 25.57
N PRO A 7 41.72 4.20 24.75
CA PRO A 7 40.34 4.22 24.33
C PRO A 7 40.10 3.06 23.36
N LEU A 8 39.17 2.17 23.73
CA LEU A 8 38.55 1.21 22.82
C LEU A 8 37.75 2.01 21.77
N LEU A 9 38.35 2.26 20.62
CA LEU A 9 37.63 2.77 19.45
C LEU A 9 36.86 1.59 18.84
N ALA A 10 35.70 1.28 19.42
CA ALA A 10 34.74 0.43 18.75
C ALA A 10 34.20 1.21 17.54
N ALA A 11 34.61 0.78 16.34
CA ALA A 11 33.97 1.18 15.10
C ALA A 11 32.49 0.77 15.16
N GLN A 12 31.64 1.68 15.61
CA GLN A 12 30.21 1.55 15.47
C GLN A 12 29.92 1.80 13.99
N THR A 13 29.74 0.74 13.22
CA THR A 13 29.13 0.80 11.89
C THR A 13 27.78 1.48 12.05
N GLU A 14 27.70 2.78 11.73
CA GLU A 14 26.47 3.56 11.83
C GLU A 14 25.42 2.93 10.91
N LYS A 15 24.47 2.19 11.49
CA LYS A 15 23.26 1.80 10.77
C LYS A 15 22.58 3.09 10.31
N PRO A 16 22.15 3.21 9.05
CA PRO A 16 21.43 4.39 8.59
C PRO A 16 20.26 4.66 9.54
N ASN A 17 20.23 5.85 10.13
CA ASN A 17 19.11 6.26 10.97
C ASN A 17 17.81 6.07 10.18
N HIS A 18 16.77 5.58 10.83
CA HIS A 18 15.46 5.28 10.21
C HIS A 18 14.95 6.43 9.32
N TYR A 19 15.29 7.69 9.64
CA TYR A 19 14.92 8.89 8.87
C TYR A 19 15.67 9.12 7.55
N LYS A 20 16.77 8.39 7.30
CA LYS A 20 17.61 8.54 6.09
C LYS A 20 17.47 7.35 5.13
N CYS A 21 16.69 6.34 5.51
CA CYS A 21 16.43 5.20 4.64
C CYS A 21 15.41 5.61 3.56
N PRO A 22 15.70 5.40 2.27
CA PRO A 22 14.76 5.72 1.19
C PRO A 22 13.62 4.70 1.06
N TYR A 23 13.63 3.63 1.87
CA TYR A 23 12.68 2.54 1.79
C TYR A 23 11.71 2.55 2.97
N LEU A 24 10.50 2.07 2.69
CA LEU A 24 9.44 1.91 3.67
C LEU A 24 9.78 0.76 4.63
N HIS A 25 9.76 1.00 5.93
CA HIS A 25 9.91 -0.03 6.93
C HIS A 25 8.54 -0.56 7.41
N ARG A 26 8.54 -1.81 7.84
CA ARG A 26 7.38 -2.45 8.48
C ARG A 26 7.43 -2.22 9.98
N THR A 27 7.09 -1.00 10.40
CA THR A 27 6.97 -0.65 11.81
C THR A 27 5.75 -1.34 12.44
N ALA A 28 5.67 -1.34 13.78
CA ALA A 28 4.50 -1.83 14.49
C ALA A 28 3.23 -1.10 13.98
N GLY A 29 2.27 -1.86 13.48
CA GLY A 29 1.07 -1.31 12.88
C GLY A 29 1.26 -0.66 11.50
N ASP A 30 2.35 -0.92 10.78
CA ASP A 30 2.59 -0.46 9.39
C ASP A 30 2.37 1.05 9.20
N THR A 31 2.83 1.85 10.16
CA THR A 31 2.54 3.29 10.24
C THR A 31 3.19 4.08 9.12
N GLU A 32 4.43 3.74 8.73
CA GLU A 32 5.12 4.41 7.64
C GLU A 32 4.33 4.31 6.34
N ARG A 33 3.84 3.12 6.00
CA ARG A 33 2.98 2.92 4.82
C ARG A 33 1.65 3.65 4.98
N ARG A 34 0.98 3.42 6.10
CA ARG A 34 -0.40 3.85 6.32
C ARG A 34 -0.54 5.37 6.29
N TYR A 35 0.46 6.08 6.82
CA TYR A 35 0.46 7.55 6.89
C TYR A 35 1.38 8.19 5.84
N HIS A 36 1.88 7.42 4.86
CA HIS A 36 2.66 7.98 3.76
C HIS A 36 1.82 8.96 2.93
N LEU A 37 2.43 10.04 2.44
CA LEU A 37 1.76 11.07 1.62
C LEU A 37 1.02 10.48 0.40
N ARG A 38 1.58 9.41 -0.18
CA ARG A 38 1.01 8.64 -1.30
C ARG A 38 -0.29 7.88 -0.99
N TYR A 39 -0.52 7.49 0.27
CA TYR A 39 -1.61 6.55 0.66
C TYR A 39 -2.59 7.14 1.68
N TYR A 40 -2.12 8.02 2.57
CA TYR A 40 -2.94 8.57 3.64
C TYR A 40 -4.17 9.28 3.08
N LYS A 41 -5.36 8.83 3.49
CA LYS A 41 -6.66 9.40 3.10
C LYS A 41 -6.93 9.41 1.60
N THR A 42 -6.31 8.51 0.84
CA THR A 42 -6.52 8.42 -0.62
C THR A 42 -7.67 7.51 -1.05
N CYS A 43 -8.19 6.71 -0.10
CA CYS A 43 -9.33 5.83 -0.30
C CYS A 43 -10.34 6.01 0.82
N MET A 44 -11.62 5.75 0.52
CA MET A 44 -12.69 5.76 1.50
C MET A 44 -12.53 4.61 2.51
N CYS A 45 -12.90 4.87 3.77
CA CYS A 45 -12.93 3.85 4.80
C CYS A 45 -14.11 2.91 4.55
N VAL A 46 -13.88 1.62 4.77
CA VAL A 46 -14.92 0.59 4.73
C VAL A 46 -15.70 0.49 6.04
N HIS A 47 -15.21 1.14 7.10
CA HIS A 47 -15.84 1.11 8.42
C HIS A 47 -16.73 2.32 8.60
N ASP A 48 -17.83 2.10 9.31
CA ASP A 48 -18.74 3.17 9.66
C ASP A 48 -18.10 4.18 10.61
N THR A 49 -18.73 5.34 10.62
CA THR A 49 -18.34 6.49 11.41
C THR A 49 -19.29 6.62 12.60
N ASP A 50 -18.78 6.95 13.78
CA ASP A 50 -19.58 7.18 14.97
C ASP A 50 -20.36 8.51 14.90
N ALA A 51 -21.20 8.77 15.91
CA ALA A 51 -21.97 10.02 16.01
C ALA A 51 -21.12 11.29 16.06
N ARG A 52 -19.80 11.17 16.26
CA ARG A 52 -18.84 12.27 16.32
C ARG A 52 -18.07 12.46 15.02
N GLY A 53 -18.31 11.63 14.00
CA GLY A 53 -17.56 11.69 12.75
C GLY A 53 -16.22 10.94 12.77
N LEU A 54 -15.99 10.03 13.74
CA LEU A 54 -14.76 9.24 13.87
C LEU A 54 -14.95 7.78 13.46
N CYS A 55 -13.90 7.14 12.94
CA CYS A 55 -13.95 5.73 12.57
C CYS A 55 -14.28 4.84 13.77
N THR A 56 -15.26 3.95 13.63
CA THR A 56 -15.65 2.99 14.68
C THR A 56 -14.52 2.00 15.06
N LYS A 57 -13.58 1.74 14.15
CA LYS A 57 -12.44 0.82 14.39
C LYS A 57 -11.16 1.53 14.83
N ASN A 58 -10.79 2.60 14.13
CA ASN A 58 -9.49 3.25 14.26
C ASN A 58 -9.58 4.67 14.84
N GLY A 59 -10.78 5.12 15.22
CA GLY A 59 -11.03 6.45 15.77
C GLY A 59 -10.55 7.57 14.85
N ALA A 60 -10.05 8.64 15.48
CA ALA A 60 -9.49 9.81 14.80
C ALA A 60 -8.22 9.51 13.99
N HIS A 61 -7.53 8.40 14.29
CA HIS A 61 -6.29 8.01 13.61
C HIS A 61 -6.54 7.12 12.39
N CYS A 62 -7.78 6.92 11.98
CA CYS A 62 -8.05 6.13 10.79
C CYS A 62 -7.41 6.79 9.55
N ALA A 63 -6.56 6.05 8.84
CA ALA A 63 -5.85 6.53 7.67
C ALA A 63 -6.65 6.51 6.37
N PHE A 64 -7.90 6.02 6.43
CA PHE A 64 -8.85 6.09 5.33
C PHE A 64 -9.82 7.25 5.55
N ALA A 65 -10.42 7.74 4.46
CA ALA A 65 -11.31 8.89 4.47
C ALA A 65 -12.74 8.51 4.88
N HIS A 66 -13.38 9.29 5.76
CA HIS A 66 -14.80 9.08 6.16
C HIS A 66 -15.78 10.02 5.43
N GLY A 67 -15.36 10.58 4.30
CA GLY A 67 -16.17 11.43 3.45
C GLY A 67 -15.34 12.21 2.44
N ALA A 68 -16.00 12.87 1.50
CA ALA A 68 -15.38 13.76 0.53
C ALA A 68 -14.43 14.82 1.15
N PRO A 69 -14.76 15.50 2.27
CA PRO A 69 -13.84 16.49 2.86
C PRO A 69 -12.57 15.87 3.46
N ASP A 70 -12.58 14.57 3.77
CA ASP A 70 -11.43 13.85 4.31
C ASP A 70 -10.64 13.12 3.21
N LEU A 71 -11.22 12.97 2.00
CA LEU A 71 -10.59 12.28 0.87
C LEU A 71 -9.59 13.20 0.15
N ARG A 72 -8.39 12.70 -0.08
CA ARG A 72 -7.29 13.45 -0.71
C ARG A 72 -6.78 12.73 -1.95
N PRO A 73 -6.36 13.46 -2.99
CA PRO A 73 -5.63 12.85 -4.10
C PRO A 73 -4.29 12.29 -3.62
N PRO A 74 -3.80 11.19 -4.20
CA PRO A 74 -2.50 10.63 -3.86
C PRO A 74 -1.36 11.56 -4.28
N VAL A 75 -0.40 11.78 -3.38
CA VAL A 75 0.85 12.49 -3.72
C VAL A 75 1.79 11.52 -4.42
N LEU A 76 2.03 11.76 -5.71
CA LEU A 76 2.94 10.97 -6.55
C LEU A 76 4.35 11.58 -6.51
N ASP A 77 5.38 10.76 -6.72
CA ASP A 77 6.75 11.28 -6.86
C ASP A 77 6.99 11.86 -8.28
N MET A 78 8.10 12.60 -8.47
CA MET A 78 8.39 13.23 -9.76
C MET A 78 8.52 12.24 -10.93
N ARG A 79 9.00 11.03 -10.66
CA ARG A 79 9.18 9.99 -11.70
C ARG A 79 7.83 9.41 -12.10
N GLU A 80 6.95 9.18 -11.13
CA GLU A 80 5.58 8.69 -11.34
C GLU A 80 4.75 9.74 -12.10
N LEU A 81 4.90 11.04 -11.78
CA LEU A 81 4.25 12.12 -12.52
C LEU A 81 4.72 12.20 -13.99
N GLN A 82 6.02 12.10 -14.23
CA GLN A 82 6.58 12.10 -15.60
C GLN A 82 6.08 10.90 -16.43
N ALA A 83 5.93 9.73 -15.81
CA ALA A 83 5.42 8.54 -16.48
C ALA A 83 3.92 8.65 -16.86
N LEU A 84 3.13 9.42 -16.10
CA LEU A 84 1.73 9.68 -16.44
C LEU A 84 1.56 10.68 -17.59
N ASP A 85 2.46 11.66 -17.69
CA ASP A 85 2.47 12.66 -18.77
C ASP A 85 2.95 12.07 -20.11
N ASN A 86 3.82 11.05 -20.08
CA ASN A 86 4.34 10.34 -21.25
C ASN A 86 4.02 8.82 -21.24
N PRO A 87 2.77 8.42 -21.53
CA PRO A 87 2.34 7.02 -21.47
C PRO A 87 2.96 6.10 -22.56
N ASP A 88 3.64 6.67 -23.56
CA ASP A 88 4.25 5.95 -24.71
C ASP A 88 5.76 5.69 -24.52
N SER A 89 6.32 6.05 -23.36
CA SER A 89 7.71 5.76 -23.04
C SER A 89 7.87 4.29 -22.62
N THR A 90 8.40 3.47 -23.53
CA THR A 90 8.66 2.03 -23.38
C THR A 90 9.61 1.66 -22.21
N ASP A 91 10.18 2.64 -21.51
CA ASP A 91 11.11 2.45 -20.39
C ASP A 91 10.47 2.63 -18.99
N ALA A 92 9.19 3.02 -18.90
CA ALA A 92 8.51 3.25 -17.62
C ALA A 92 8.01 1.95 -16.92
N ASP A 93 8.02 0.82 -17.64
CA ASP A 93 7.34 -0.42 -17.21
C ASP A 93 8.12 -1.22 -16.16
N ALA A 94 9.45 -1.11 -16.14
CA ALA A 94 10.31 -1.92 -15.26
C ALA A 94 10.72 -1.24 -13.94
N ALA A 95 10.58 0.10 -13.82
CA ALA A 95 11.15 0.88 -12.72
C ALA A 95 10.14 1.64 -11.87
N ALA A 96 8.84 1.65 -12.23
CA ALA A 96 7.82 2.32 -11.44
C ALA A 96 7.63 1.57 -10.10
N PRO A 97 7.86 2.21 -8.94
CA PRO A 97 7.49 1.62 -7.67
C PRO A 97 5.96 1.44 -7.72
N ASN A 98 5.50 0.20 -7.63
CA ASN A 98 4.09 -0.22 -7.74
C ASN A 98 3.54 -0.48 -9.16
N ALA A 99 4.35 -0.85 -10.16
CA ALA A 99 3.85 -1.48 -11.41
C ALA A 99 2.81 -2.59 -11.13
N LEU A 100 3.07 -3.44 -10.13
CA LEU A 100 2.16 -4.50 -9.66
C LEU A 100 0.81 -3.99 -9.13
N ASP A 101 0.74 -2.75 -8.63
CA ASP A 101 -0.52 -2.15 -8.15
C ASP A 101 -1.39 -1.59 -9.29
N ARG A 102 -0.77 -1.25 -10.43
CA ARG A 102 -1.47 -0.87 -11.67
C ARG A 102 -2.04 -2.10 -12.37
N GLU A 103 -1.26 -3.17 -12.45
CA GLU A 103 -1.74 -4.50 -12.90
C GLU A 103 -2.92 -5.00 -12.04
N ARG A 104 -2.84 -4.79 -10.72
CA ARG A 104 -3.93 -5.05 -9.76
C ARG A 104 -5.24 -4.35 -10.13
N ASN A 105 -5.16 -3.11 -10.63
CA ASN A 105 -6.36 -2.34 -10.97
C ASN A 105 -6.93 -2.82 -12.30
N LEU A 106 -6.08 -3.11 -13.29
CA LEU A 106 -6.51 -3.58 -14.62
C LEU A 106 -7.40 -4.84 -14.60
N GLN A 107 -7.18 -5.77 -13.68
CA GLN A 107 -8.02 -6.98 -13.60
C GLN A 107 -9.42 -6.73 -13.04
N ASN A 108 -9.63 -5.63 -12.30
CA ASN A 108 -10.95 -5.20 -11.83
C ASN A 108 -11.67 -4.32 -12.87
N GLU A 109 -10.89 -3.61 -13.71
CA GLU A 109 -11.37 -2.75 -14.79
C GLU A 109 -11.69 -3.49 -16.11
N ASP A 110 -11.75 -4.84 -16.10
CA ASP A 110 -12.22 -5.59 -17.27
C ASP A 110 -13.75 -5.43 -17.38
N PRO A 111 -14.29 -4.90 -18.50
CA PRO A 111 -15.72 -4.63 -18.66
C PRO A 111 -16.62 -5.83 -18.35
N LYS A 112 -16.12 -7.07 -18.52
CA LYS A 112 -16.88 -8.28 -18.18
C LYS A 112 -17.23 -8.37 -16.70
N TRP A 113 -16.43 -7.80 -15.79
CA TRP A 113 -16.73 -7.79 -14.35
C TRP A 113 -17.81 -6.78 -13.98
N GLN A 114 -18.25 -5.93 -14.92
CA GLN A 114 -19.45 -5.09 -14.75
C GLN A 114 -20.75 -5.85 -15.10
N ASP A 115 -20.67 -6.98 -15.82
CA ASP A 115 -21.83 -7.82 -16.14
C ASP A 115 -22.21 -8.70 -14.94
N THR A 116 -23.45 -8.56 -14.49
CA THR A 116 -24.01 -9.33 -13.37
C THR A 116 -23.98 -10.84 -13.63
N ASN A 117 -24.24 -11.29 -14.85
CA ASN A 117 -24.23 -12.72 -15.18
C ASN A 117 -22.83 -13.31 -15.10
N TYR A 118 -21.83 -12.53 -15.54
CA TYR A 118 -20.45 -12.94 -15.48
C TYR A 118 -19.96 -13.00 -14.03
N VAL A 119 -20.27 -12.00 -13.20
CA VAL A 119 -19.94 -12.00 -11.78
C VAL A 119 -20.53 -13.23 -11.08
N LEU A 120 -21.81 -13.55 -11.32
CA LEU A 120 -22.47 -14.71 -10.71
C LEU A 120 -21.85 -16.06 -11.12
N SER A 121 -21.37 -16.17 -12.35
CA SER A 121 -20.79 -17.42 -12.88
C SER A 121 -19.29 -17.56 -12.66
N SER A 122 -18.57 -16.46 -12.40
CA SER A 122 -17.10 -16.44 -12.39
C SER A 122 -16.48 -15.94 -11.08
N TYR A 123 -17.25 -15.30 -10.19
CA TYR A 123 -16.73 -14.83 -8.92
C TYR A 123 -16.51 -15.98 -7.94
N LYS A 124 -15.26 -16.15 -7.48
CA LYS A 124 -14.78 -17.17 -6.54
C LYS A 124 -15.02 -18.61 -6.99
N THR A 125 -15.07 -18.86 -8.30
CA THR A 125 -15.18 -20.22 -8.84
C THR A 125 -13.83 -20.91 -9.00
N GLU A 126 -12.76 -20.15 -9.17
CA GLU A 126 -11.39 -20.65 -9.37
C GLU A 126 -10.45 -20.24 -8.21
N PRO A 127 -9.44 -21.08 -7.86
CA PRO A 127 -8.48 -20.74 -6.83
C PRO A 127 -7.56 -19.61 -7.31
N CYS A 128 -7.18 -18.72 -6.39
CA CYS A 128 -6.24 -17.67 -6.74
C CYS A 128 -4.88 -18.27 -7.07
N LYS A 129 -4.37 -17.96 -8.27
CA LYS A 129 -3.03 -18.37 -8.71
C LYS A 129 -1.92 -17.69 -7.91
N ARG A 130 -2.23 -16.58 -7.22
CA ARG A 130 -1.29 -15.91 -6.31
C ARG A 130 -1.32 -16.62 -4.96
N PRO A 131 -0.16 -16.90 -4.34
CA PRO A 131 -0.11 -17.49 -3.01
C PRO A 131 -1.00 -16.68 -2.02
N PRO A 132 -1.71 -17.31 -1.08
CA PRO A 132 -2.63 -16.60 -0.17
C PRO A 132 -2.01 -15.43 0.60
N ARG A 133 -0.69 -15.50 0.88
CA ARG A 133 0.09 -14.44 1.55
C ARG A 133 0.55 -13.32 0.62
N LEU A 134 0.53 -13.56 -0.68
CA LEU A 134 1.05 -12.68 -1.72
C LEU A 134 -0.07 -11.99 -2.51
N CYS A 135 -1.30 -12.49 -2.44
CA CYS A 135 -2.46 -11.82 -3.00
C CYS A 135 -2.86 -10.62 -2.15
N ARG A 136 -2.59 -9.41 -2.64
CA ARG A 136 -2.88 -8.15 -1.94
C ARG A 136 -4.29 -7.61 -2.21
N GLN A 137 -5.09 -8.29 -3.05
CA GLN A 137 -6.50 -7.95 -3.27
C GLN A 137 -7.39 -8.27 -2.06
N GLY A 138 -6.91 -9.10 -1.12
CA GLY A 138 -7.66 -9.48 0.07
C GLY A 138 -9.02 -10.09 -0.28
N TYR A 139 -10.07 -9.65 0.40
CA TYR A 139 -11.45 -10.14 0.19
C TYR A 139 -12.05 -9.76 -1.17
N ALA A 140 -11.54 -8.68 -1.80
CA ALA A 140 -11.95 -8.23 -3.12
C ALA A 140 -11.38 -9.09 -4.26
N CYS A 141 -10.57 -10.11 -3.96
CA CYS A 141 -10.06 -11.02 -4.99
C CYS A 141 -11.22 -11.76 -5.70
N PRO A 142 -11.29 -11.72 -7.04
CA PRO A 142 -12.29 -12.46 -7.81
C PRO A 142 -12.08 -13.97 -7.77
N GLN A 143 -10.89 -14.44 -7.40
CA GLN A 143 -10.59 -15.85 -7.17
C GLN A 143 -10.68 -16.20 -5.67
N TYR A 144 -10.94 -17.47 -5.34
CA TYR A 144 -10.99 -17.90 -3.94
C TYR A 144 -9.60 -18.22 -3.38
N HIS A 145 -9.38 -17.91 -2.10
CA HIS A 145 -8.20 -18.37 -1.36
C HIS A 145 -8.65 -19.46 -0.40
N ASN A 146 -8.08 -20.66 -0.52
CA ASN A 146 -8.39 -21.76 0.39
C ASN A 146 -7.52 -21.62 1.65
N SER A 147 -8.11 -21.61 2.84
CA SER A 147 -7.39 -21.42 4.12
C SER A 147 -6.68 -22.68 4.65
N LYS A 148 -6.29 -23.62 3.77
CA LYS A 148 -5.54 -24.82 4.18
C LYS A 148 -4.05 -24.52 4.34
#